data_AF-A0A972VE17-F1
#
_entry.id   AF-A0A972VE17-F1
#
_cell.length_a   1.000
_cell.length_b   1.000
_cell.length_c   1.000
_cell.angle_alpha   90.00
_cell.angle_beta   90.00
_cell.angle_gamma   90.00
#
_symmetry.space_group_name_H-M   'P 1'
#
loop_
_entity.id
_entity.type
_entity.pdbx_description
1 polymer ?
#
loop_
_entity_poly.entity_id
_entity_poly.type
_entity_poly.pdbx_seq_one_letter_code
_entity_poly.pdbx_strand_id
1 'polypeptide(L)'
;MKGFTSVLCGLLMAWVGVATCQDVEDWQNSEMIGQHKEPAHATLVPFAHAAQARQGHAQQSPFFQSLNGLWKFNWVKHPDERPRDFHQPTCDVSQWDEIPVPANWQLHGHGTP
;
A
#
# COMPACT_ATOMS: atom_id res chain seq x y z
N MET A 1 -57.17 -51.95 12.39
CA MET A 1 -57.56 -51.54 13.77
C MET A 1 -56.29 -51.29 14.57
N LYS A 2 -56.09 -50.05 15.06
CA LYS A 2 -55.23 -49.63 16.19
C LYS A 2 -53.70 -49.74 15.95
N GLY A 3 -52.82 -48.77 16.16
CA GLY A 3 -52.84 -47.41 16.74
C GLY A 3 -51.45 -46.78 16.49
N PHE A 4 -51.34 -45.48 16.21
CA PHE A 4 -51.04 -44.38 17.15
C PHE A 4 -49.54 -44.06 17.35
N THR A 5 -49.16 -42.86 16.86
CA THR A 5 -48.20 -41.86 17.40
C THR A 5 -46.66 -41.98 17.35
N SER A 6 -46.07 -40.92 16.78
CA SER A 6 -44.91 -40.09 17.25
C SER A 6 -43.53 -40.77 17.30
N VAL A 7 -42.44 -40.22 16.74
CA VAL A 7 -41.72 -39.04 17.27
C VAL A 7 -40.74 -38.48 16.21
N LEU A 8 -40.71 -37.15 16.16
CA LEU A 8 -39.71 -36.21 15.64
C LEU A 8 -38.24 -36.68 15.74
N CYS A 9 -37.41 -36.36 14.74
CA CYS A 9 -36.14 -35.67 15.00
C CYS A 9 -35.58 -35.06 13.71
N GLY A 10 -35.85 -33.76 13.52
CA GLY A 10 -35.27 -32.98 12.44
C GLY A 10 -33.76 -32.84 12.65
N LEU A 11 -32.98 -33.26 11.66
CA LEU A 11 -31.56 -32.93 11.54
C LEU A 11 -31.44 -31.49 11.02
N LEU A 12 -31.60 -30.53 11.92
CA LEU A 12 -31.10 -29.17 11.72
C LEU A 12 -29.58 -29.22 11.88
N MET A 13 -28.85 -29.43 10.77
CA MET A 13 -27.43 -29.07 10.74
C MET A 13 -27.33 -27.55 10.91
N ALA A 14 -27.02 -27.12 12.12
CA ALA A 14 -26.63 -25.75 12.38
C ALA A 14 -25.38 -25.44 11.54
N TRP A 15 -25.54 -24.61 10.51
CA TRP A 15 -24.42 -23.92 9.88
C TRP A 15 -23.81 -23.02 10.94
N VAL A 16 -22.74 -23.49 11.57
CA VAL A 16 -21.86 -22.62 12.35
C VAL A 16 -21.19 -21.70 11.34
N GLY A 17 -21.76 -20.50 11.17
CA GLY A 17 -21.12 -19.43 10.43
C GLY A 17 -19.80 -19.12 11.11
N VAL A 18 -18.69 -19.46 10.46
CA VAL A 18 -17.38 -18.96 10.85
C VAL A 18 -17.41 -17.47 10.57
N ALA A 19 -17.54 -16.66 11.61
CA ALA A 19 -17.31 -15.22 11.51
C ALA A 19 -15.82 -15.02 11.27
N THR A 20 -15.42 -14.81 10.02
CA THR A 20 -14.09 -14.30 9.72
C THR A 20 -14.08 -12.84 10.16
N CYS A 21 -13.32 -12.53 11.21
CA CYS A 21 -12.90 -11.15 11.44
C CYS A 21 -12.05 -10.77 10.22
N GLN A 22 -12.61 -10.00 9.29
CA GLN A 22 -11.81 -9.38 8.24
C GLN A 22 -10.88 -8.41 8.95
N ASP A 23 -9.58 -8.64 8.84
CA ASP A 23 -8.59 -7.68 9.29
C ASP A 23 -8.86 -6.37 8.54
N VAL A 24 -9.05 -5.28 9.28
CA VAL A 24 -9.39 -3.98 8.67
C VAL A 24 -8.14 -3.48 7.97
N GLU A 25 -8.25 -3.14 6.68
CA GLU A 25 -7.13 -2.60 5.91
C GLU A 25 -6.52 -1.37 6.62
N ASP A 26 -5.19 -1.25 6.64
CA ASP A 26 -4.49 -0.19 7.37
C ASP A 26 -5.00 1.23 7.02
N TRP A 27 -5.31 1.47 5.75
CA TRP A 27 -5.81 2.76 5.26
C TRP A 27 -7.28 3.06 5.64
N GLN A 28 -8.00 2.10 6.22
CA GLN A 28 -9.33 2.26 6.82
C GLN A 28 -9.28 2.32 8.36
N ASN A 29 -8.13 2.03 8.97
CA ASN A 29 -7.94 2.06 10.42
C ASN A 29 -7.37 3.41 10.88
N SER A 30 -8.17 4.22 11.57
CA SER A 30 -7.74 5.55 12.07
C SER A 30 -6.64 5.50 13.13
N GLU A 31 -6.47 4.37 13.82
CA GLU A 31 -5.39 4.19 14.80
C GLU A 31 -4.06 3.85 14.11
N MET A 32 -4.11 3.38 12.86
CA MET A 32 -2.93 2.98 12.09
C MET A 32 -2.28 4.17 11.38
N ILE A 33 -1.53 4.99 12.13
CA ILE A 33 -0.87 6.21 11.61
C ILE A 33 0.53 5.97 10.99
N GLY A 34 1.02 4.74 11.02
CA GLY A 34 2.22 4.29 10.32
C GLY A 34 2.94 3.13 10.98
N GLN A 35 3.56 2.30 10.15
CA GLN A 35 4.22 1.05 10.55
C GLN A 35 5.69 1.10 10.14
N HIS A 36 6.59 0.64 11.02
CA HIS A 36 8.04 0.56 10.76
C HIS A 36 8.72 1.87 10.29
N LYS A 37 8.18 3.03 10.67
CA LYS A 37 8.82 4.33 10.43
C LYS A 37 9.88 4.58 11.50
N GLU A 38 10.99 5.20 11.11
CA GLU A 38 11.95 5.74 12.07
C GLU A 38 11.29 6.84 12.96
N PRO A 39 11.75 7.04 14.21
CA PRO A 39 11.25 8.10 15.07
C PRO A 39 11.44 9.49 14.45
N ALA A 40 10.54 10.42 14.75
CA ALA A 40 10.67 11.80 14.28
C ALA A 40 11.96 12.45 14.80
N HIS A 41 12.73 13.06 13.90
CA HIS A 41 13.97 13.76 14.21
C HIS A 41 14.19 14.95 13.27
N ALA A 42 15.15 15.84 13.59
CA ALA A 42 15.54 16.94 12.69
C ALA A 42 16.16 16.40 11.40
N THR A 43 16.04 17.10 10.27
CA THR A 43 16.62 16.64 9.00
C THR A 43 18.14 16.45 9.09
N LEU A 44 18.63 15.26 8.73
CA LEU A 44 20.05 14.90 8.75
C LEU A 44 20.49 14.43 7.36
N VAL A 45 21.61 14.96 6.88
CA VAL A 45 22.29 14.47 5.67
C VAL A 45 23.77 14.31 6.02
N PRO A 46 24.34 13.10 5.91
CA PRO A 46 25.77 12.92 6.15
C PRO A 46 26.55 13.61 5.03
N PHE A 47 27.73 14.15 5.35
CA PHE A 47 28.66 14.76 4.40
C PHE A 47 30.05 14.20 4.64
N ALA A 48 30.92 14.18 3.62
CA ALA A 48 32.26 13.61 3.76
C ALA A 48 33.16 14.42 4.70
N HIS A 49 32.96 15.74 4.77
CA HIS A 49 33.74 16.63 5.64
C HIS A 49 32.99 17.90 6.05
N ALA A 50 33.45 18.52 7.14
CA ALA A 50 32.80 19.67 7.77
C ALA A 50 32.64 20.89 6.83
N ALA A 51 33.56 21.12 5.89
CA ALA A 51 33.43 22.22 4.93
C ALA A 51 32.21 22.04 4.01
N GLN A 52 31.92 20.81 3.59
CA GLN A 52 30.75 20.48 2.78
C GLN A 52 29.47 20.58 3.61
N ALA A 53 29.49 20.09 4.86
CA ALA A 53 28.36 20.20 5.78
C ALA A 53 27.95 21.67 6.02
N ARG A 54 28.92 22.59 6.09
CA ARG A 54 28.65 24.04 6.25
C ARG A 54 27.96 24.67 5.04
N GLN A 55 28.11 24.12 3.84
CA GLN A 55 27.38 24.59 2.66
C GLN A 55 25.91 24.17 2.71
N GLY A 56 25.59 23.06 3.39
CA GLY A 56 24.22 22.62 3.63
C GLY A 56 23.47 22.08 2.42
N HIS A 57 24.12 21.95 1.26
CA HIS A 57 23.49 21.41 0.05
C HIS A 57 23.48 19.88 0.08
N ALA A 58 22.39 19.28 0.53
CA ALA A 58 22.23 17.82 0.62
C ALA A 58 22.64 17.07 -0.66
N GLN A 59 22.25 17.61 -1.81
CA GLN A 59 22.52 17.03 -3.13
C GLN A 59 24.01 16.95 -3.49
N GLN A 60 24.86 17.73 -2.83
CA GLN A 60 26.30 17.69 -3.05
C GLN A 60 26.97 16.59 -2.23
N SER A 61 26.28 16.00 -1.24
CA SER A 61 26.83 14.91 -0.44
C SER A 61 27.13 13.67 -1.29
N PRO A 62 28.29 13.02 -1.13
CA PRO A 62 28.56 11.74 -1.81
C PRO A 62 27.68 10.59 -1.29
N PHE A 63 26.97 10.80 -0.19
CA PHE A 63 26.05 9.83 0.41
C PHE A 63 24.58 10.12 0.04
N PHE A 64 24.35 11.06 -0.86
CA PHE A 64 23.02 11.40 -1.37
C PHE A 64 22.81 10.82 -2.77
N GLN A 65 21.66 10.20 -2.98
CA GLN A 65 21.22 9.77 -4.31
C GLN A 65 19.78 10.25 -4.53
N SER A 66 19.57 11.05 -5.58
CA SER A 66 18.23 11.42 -6.02
C SER A 66 17.56 10.22 -6.71
N LEU A 67 16.31 9.97 -6.37
CA LEU A 67 15.44 9.04 -7.11
C LEU A 67 14.37 9.78 -7.94
N ASN A 68 14.43 11.11 -7.99
CA ASN A 68 13.61 11.89 -8.92
C ASN A 68 13.96 11.52 -10.37
N GLY A 69 12.95 11.42 -11.21
CA GLY A 69 13.08 10.94 -12.58
C GLY A 69 11.76 10.43 -13.12
N LEU A 70 11.81 9.66 -14.21
CA LEU A 70 10.66 8.97 -14.74
C LEU A 70 10.45 7.65 -14.00
N TRP A 71 9.20 7.39 -13.60
CA TRP A 71 8.80 6.17 -12.91
C TRP A 71 7.69 5.48 -13.69
N LYS A 72 7.75 4.14 -13.75
CA LYS A 72 6.63 3.33 -14.26
C LYS A 72 5.42 3.51 -13.36
N PHE A 73 4.29 3.87 -13.96
CA PHE A 73 3.09 4.28 -13.25
C PHE A 73 1.85 3.63 -13.87
N ASN A 74 1.00 3.06 -13.02
CA ASN A 74 -0.27 2.46 -13.42
C ASN A 74 -1.36 2.98 -12.50
N TRP A 75 -2.23 3.83 -13.04
CA TRP A 75 -3.36 4.37 -12.32
C TRP A 75 -4.58 3.46 -12.46
N VAL A 76 -5.21 3.15 -11.34
CA VAL A 76 -6.48 2.40 -11.28
C VAL A 76 -7.49 3.16 -10.43
N LYS A 77 -8.79 2.95 -10.68
CA LYS A 77 -9.85 3.72 -10.01
C LYS A 77 -10.12 3.19 -8.61
N HIS A 78 -10.06 1.88 -8.45
CA HIS A 78 -10.29 1.20 -7.16
C HIS A 78 -9.07 0.35 -6.79
N PRO A 79 -8.69 0.26 -5.50
CA PRO A 79 -7.53 -0.52 -5.07
C PRO A 79 -7.56 -1.97 -5.55
N ASP A 80 -8.73 -2.59 -5.64
CA ASP A 80 -8.88 -4.00 -6.05
C ASP A 80 -8.56 -4.25 -7.53
N GLU A 81 -8.50 -3.19 -8.34
CA GLU A 81 -8.12 -3.26 -9.76
C GLU A 81 -6.60 -3.29 -9.96
N ARG A 82 -5.81 -3.04 -8.90
CA ARG A 82 -4.34 -3.06 -8.98
C ARG A 82 -3.82 -4.48 -9.26
N PRO A 83 -2.76 -4.65 -10.09
CA PRO A 83 -2.04 -5.92 -10.15
C PRO A 83 -1.48 -6.25 -8.76
N ARG A 84 -1.87 -7.38 -8.17
CA ARG A 84 -1.56 -7.66 -6.74
C ARG A 84 -0.07 -7.94 -6.47
N ASP A 85 0.63 -8.39 -7.50
CA ASP A 85 2.03 -8.79 -7.51
C ASP A 85 2.97 -7.71 -8.06
N PHE A 86 2.49 -6.48 -8.25
CA PHE A 86 3.28 -5.39 -8.85
C PHE A 86 4.60 -5.03 -8.15
N HIS A 87 4.72 -5.37 -6.87
CA HIS A 87 5.91 -5.14 -6.05
C HIS A 87 7.01 -6.20 -6.30
N GLN A 88 6.68 -7.31 -6.97
CA GLN A 88 7.63 -8.36 -7.27
C GLN A 88 8.60 -7.89 -8.37
N PRO A 89 9.92 -8.14 -8.24
CA PRO A 89 10.89 -7.73 -9.26
C PRO A 89 10.67 -8.34 -10.65
N THR A 90 9.89 -9.41 -10.73
CA THR A 90 9.56 -10.13 -11.97
C THR A 90 8.28 -9.64 -12.65
N CYS A 91 7.55 -8.69 -12.06
CA CYS A 91 6.33 -8.15 -12.65
C CYS A 91 6.67 -7.40 -13.95
N ASP A 92 5.97 -7.72 -15.03
CA ASP A 92 6.13 -7.01 -16.30
C ASP A 92 5.37 -5.68 -16.27
N VAL A 93 6.13 -4.59 -16.29
CA VAL A 93 5.62 -3.21 -16.31
C VAL A 93 5.84 -2.53 -17.68
N SER A 94 6.16 -3.31 -18.72
CA SER A 94 6.47 -2.77 -20.05
C SER A 94 5.33 -1.97 -20.68
N GLN A 95 4.08 -2.32 -20.34
CA GLN A 95 2.86 -1.64 -20.81
C GLN A 95 2.43 -0.46 -19.94
N TRP A 96 3.17 -0.14 -18.86
CA TRP A 96 2.83 0.95 -17.97
C TRP A 96 3.34 2.29 -18.51
N ASP A 97 2.59 3.35 -18.19
CA ASP A 97 2.99 4.72 -18.47
C ASP A 97 4.23 5.12 -17.67
N GLU A 98 4.82 6.27 -18.03
CA GLU A 98 5.88 6.91 -17.26
C GLU A 98 5.44 8.29 -16.78
N ILE A 99 5.68 8.59 -15.50
CA ILE A 99 5.39 9.89 -14.89
C ILE A 99 6.67 10.50 -14.30
N PRO A 100 6.90 11.83 -14.42
CA PRO A 100 7.96 12.48 -13.66
C PRO A 100 7.63 12.48 -12.16
N VAL A 101 8.63 12.18 -11.33
CA VAL A 101 8.53 12.25 -9.86
C VAL A 101 9.52 13.30 -9.36
N PRO A 102 9.09 14.29 -8.55
CA PRO A 102 7.74 14.46 -7.98
C PRO A 102 6.73 15.08 -8.96
N ALA A 103 5.46 14.66 -8.87
CA ALA A 103 4.33 15.25 -9.59
C ALA A 103 2.98 14.95 -8.92
N ASN A 104 1.95 15.74 -9.25
CA ASN A 104 0.54 15.41 -8.99
C ASN A 104 -0.02 14.69 -10.22
N TRP A 105 -0.42 13.41 -10.10
CA TRP A 105 -0.78 12.57 -11.26
C TRP A 105 -1.95 13.10 -12.09
N GLN A 106 -2.84 13.89 -11.50
CA GLN A 106 -3.99 14.47 -12.21
C GLN A 106 -3.57 15.43 -13.32
N LEU A 107 -2.46 16.15 -13.11
CA LEU A 107 -1.88 17.05 -14.10
C LEU A 107 -1.18 16.29 -15.25
N HIS A 108 -1.04 14.97 -15.10
CA HIS A 108 -0.47 14.06 -16.09
C HIS A 108 -1.52 13.14 -16.72
N GLY A 109 -2.81 13.49 -16.60
CA GLY A 109 -3.89 12.81 -17.32
C GLY A 109 -4.54 11.64 -16.57
N HIS A 110 -4.22 11.44 -15.30
CA HIS A 110 -4.77 10.35 -14.49
C HIS A 110 -5.89 10.83 -13.56
N GLY A 111 -7.10 10.26 -13.68
CA GLY A 111 -8.24 10.61 -12.83
C GLY A 111 -8.86 11.96 -13.18
N THR A 112 -9.12 12.80 -12.19
CA THR A 112 -9.77 14.12 -12.37
C THR A 112 -9.04 15.15 -11.51
N PRO A 113 -8.58 16.29 -12.09
CA PRO A 113 -7.93 17.38 -11.36
C PRO A 113 -8.77 18.00 -10.25
#